data_AF-A0A3N2PMC6-F1
#
_entry.id   AF-A0A3N2PMC6-F1
#
_cell.length_a   1.000
_cell.length_b   1.000
_cell.length_c   1.000
_cell.angle_alpha   90.00
_cell.angle_beta   90.00
_cell.angle_gamma   90.00
#
_symmetry.space_group_name_H-M   'P 1'
#
loop_
_entity.id
_entity.type
_entity.pdbx_description
1 polymer ?
#
loop_
_entity_poly.entity_id
_entity_poly.type
_entity_poly.pdbx_seq_one_letter_code
_entity_poly.pdbx_strand_id
1 'polypeptide(L)'
;MESPTPHTSTDSISNSIISPTTRTGLVLLLVALYALYRALLPKTLPGIPYNESAAQSILGDLPSMLRTIKSGSVMEWFVAEARKHNAPLCQVLQPFGGKPFLLLSDSREAQDLLLRQAKAWDRSDWSIAILGGLLPYHHINLKTDAAWKSHRRLLQDLMTPGFLHGVAAPNIYGSAMRLVELWRVRARAADGRPFEAVTDVYYAALDAVFEFSFADSFPHRALVPQLHLARGMEDGEVRRLREEADRRGRRQSHGTTSSTAVQDAVVEFPVAPLHESVRGTMRASEIIGDIGQAPEPTLAWWWKSLLPEERRHRRARNAFLEEEVRKAVERHREAQGQARGSQEAEKDRNDNWFKGAVDLMIDRETKFAEKEGRDPVYWSPVMRDEVLGFVIAGHDTSSTTLLWGLKFLTDHPGVRSTLRDALRTSHAAAARDRRAPSAEEIARTNKVAYLDAVVEEILRCGCTVPLLERQATTDTTLLGHFIPRGTTILVPIWGPSMSEPACDVDEALRSPTSQAAGAKGRGGPKTWDEEGMDQFRPERWLATDGETGDTVFDSAAGPMLTFGLGMRGCFGRRLAYLELKIMITLIVWHFELLPCAEQLSGYAAYDELTRKPRQCFVRLKETEMWYE
;
A
#
# COMPACT_ATOMS: atom_id res chain seq x y z
N MET A 1 -103.31 -11.95 19.97
CA MET A 1 -102.02 -11.66 20.61
C MET A 1 -101.19 -12.92 20.52
N GLU A 2 -99.88 -12.75 20.38
CA GLU A 2 -98.81 -13.75 20.28
C GLU A 2 -98.26 -14.04 18.87
N SER A 3 -96.94 -13.94 18.84
CA SER A 3 -95.98 -13.61 17.78
C SER A 3 -95.52 -14.80 16.94
N PRO A 4 -94.99 -14.58 15.72
CA PRO A 4 -94.22 -15.60 15.02
C PRO A 4 -92.73 -15.56 15.45
N THR A 5 -92.17 -16.72 15.77
CA THR A 5 -90.74 -16.97 16.01
C THR A 5 -89.95 -17.00 14.70
N PRO A 6 -88.70 -16.51 14.65
CA PRO A 6 -87.89 -16.56 13.44
C PRO A 6 -87.11 -17.89 13.31
N HIS A 7 -87.06 -18.43 12.10
CA HIS A 7 -86.14 -19.49 11.71
C HIS A 7 -84.73 -18.92 11.59
N THR A 8 -83.79 -19.41 12.40
CA THR A 8 -82.36 -19.19 12.22
C THR A 8 -81.82 -20.16 11.18
N SER A 9 -81.51 -19.66 9.98
CA SER A 9 -80.63 -20.32 9.01
C SER A 9 -79.19 -20.19 9.49
N THR A 10 -78.60 -21.28 9.97
CA THR A 10 -77.15 -21.38 10.16
C THR A 10 -76.50 -21.55 8.79
N ASP A 11 -76.19 -20.43 8.13
CA ASP A 11 -75.24 -20.41 7.02
C ASP A 11 -73.87 -20.85 7.56
N SER A 12 -73.41 -22.00 7.09
CA SER A 12 -72.03 -22.42 7.24
C SER A 12 -71.16 -21.50 6.38
N ILE A 13 -70.63 -20.42 6.99
CA ILE A 13 -69.55 -19.63 6.40
C ILE A 13 -68.29 -20.50 6.44
N SER A 14 -68.18 -21.38 5.44
CA SER A 14 -66.92 -22.03 5.05
C SER A 14 -66.02 -20.95 4.44
N ASN A 15 -65.27 -20.26 5.29
CA ASN A 15 -64.18 -19.37 4.90
C ASN A 15 -63.06 -20.19 4.21
N SER A 16 -63.16 -20.33 2.90
CA SER A 16 -62.06 -20.75 2.04
C SER A 16 -61.83 -19.64 1.02
N ILE A 17 -61.17 -18.57 1.48
CA ILE A 17 -61.00 -17.28 0.79
C ILE A 17 -60.01 -17.37 -0.41
N ILE A 18 -59.45 -18.54 -0.70
CA ILE A 18 -58.42 -18.70 -1.73
C ILE A 18 -58.81 -19.85 -2.68
N SER A 19 -58.94 -19.54 -3.98
CA SER A 19 -59.25 -20.53 -5.02
C SER A 19 -58.16 -21.62 -5.10
N PRO A 20 -58.48 -22.85 -5.54
CA PRO A 20 -57.47 -23.91 -5.70
C PRO A 20 -56.30 -23.48 -6.59
N THR A 21 -56.57 -22.69 -7.63
CA THR A 21 -55.55 -22.12 -8.52
C THR A 21 -54.63 -21.12 -7.83
N THR A 22 -55.16 -20.26 -6.93
CA THR A 22 -54.33 -19.34 -6.14
C THR A 22 -53.51 -20.08 -5.09
N ARG A 23 -54.00 -21.17 -4.50
CA ARG A 23 -53.21 -22.02 -3.61
C ARG A 23 -52.05 -22.69 -4.34
N THR A 24 -52.29 -23.27 -5.51
CA THR A 24 -51.22 -23.87 -6.33
C THR A 24 -50.21 -22.82 -6.77
N GLY A 25 -50.66 -21.64 -7.19
CA GLY A 25 -49.78 -20.52 -7.54
C GLY A 25 -48.91 -20.06 -6.37
N LEU A 26 -49.46 -19.97 -5.15
CA LEU A 26 -48.72 -19.61 -3.95
C LEU A 26 -47.69 -20.69 -3.58
N VAL A 27 -48.05 -21.96 -3.65
CA VAL A 27 -47.12 -23.08 -3.39
C VAL A 27 -45.96 -23.06 -4.40
N LEU A 28 -46.24 -22.87 -5.69
CA LEU A 28 -45.20 -22.78 -6.72
C LEU A 28 -44.29 -21.56 -6.50
N LEU A 29 -44.84 -20.42 -6.10
CA LEU A 29 -44.05 -19.23 -5.76
C LEU A 29 -43.17 -19.50 -4.54
N LEU A 30 -43.68 -20.12 -3.48
CA LEU A 30 -42.91 -20.47 -2.29
C LEU A 30 -41.79 -21.47 -2.59
N VAL A 31 -42.06 -22.48 -3.42
CA VAL A 31 -41.04 -23.44 -3.89
C VAL A 31 -39.98 -22.71 -4.73
N ALA A 32 -40.38 -21.81 -5.62
CA ALA A 32 -39.45 -21.02 -6.43
C ALA A 32 -38.59 -20.08 -5.56
N LEU A 33 -39.18 -19.40 -4.58
CA LEU A 33 -38.46 -18.54 -3.63
C LEU A 33 -37.52 -19.34 -2.73
N TYR A 34 -37.94 -20.52 -2.26
CA TYR A 34 -37.09 -21.40 -1.47
C TYR A 34 -35.94 -22.00 -2.30
N ALA A 35 -36.20 -22.39 -3.54
CA ALA A 35 -35.16 -22.84 -4.47
C ALA A 35 -34.17 -21.72 -4.78
N LEU A 36 -34.66 -20.49 -4.99
CA LEU A 36 -33.83 -19.30 -5.16
C LEU A 36 -32.99 -19.02 -3.90
N TYR A 37 -33.60 -19.04 -2.71
CA TYR A 37 -32.90 -18.89 -1.44
C TYR A 37 -31.79 -19.93 -1.30
N ARG A 38 -32.08 -21.22 -1.55
CA ARG A 38 -31.09 -22.32 -1.50
C ARG A 38 -29.99 -22.17 -2.55
N ALA A 39 -30.31 -21.63 -3.73
CA ALA A 39 -29.34 -21.36 -4.78
C ALA A 39 -28.42 -20.18 -4.44
N LEU A 40 -28.93 -19.19 -3.70
CA LEU A 40 -28.21 -17.99 -3.24
C LEU A 40 -27.44 -18.20 -1.92
N LEU A 41 -27.61 -19.35 -1.25
CA LEU A 41 -26.79 -19.65 -0.08
C LEU A 41 -25.34 -19.95 -0.49
N PRO A 42 -24.35 -19.50 0.31
CA PRO A 42 -22.95 -19.78 0.05
C PRO A 42 -22.67 -21.29 0.01
N LYS A 43 -21.81 -21.71 -0.93
CA LYS A 43 -21.35 -23.10 -1.05
C LYS A 43 -19.95 -23.23 -0.50
N THR A 44 -19.78 -24.12 0.46
CA THR A 44 -18.50 -24.38 1.14
C THR A 44 -17.70 -25.44 0.40
N LEU A 45 -16.38 -25.29 0.38
CA LEU A 45 -15.45 -26.34 -0.04
C LEU A 45 -15.28 -27.37 1.10
N PRO A 46 -15.39 -28.67 0.82
CA PRO A 46 -15.27 -29.71 1.85
C PRO A 46 -13.89 -29.71 2.54
N GLY A 47 -13.91 -29.90 3.86
CA GLY A 47 -12.68 -30.06 4.66
C GLY A 47 -11.93 -28.78 5.00
N ILE A 48 -12.35 -27.61 4.50
CA ILE A 48 -11.74 -26.32 4.84
C ILE A 48 -12.63 -25.60 5.87
N PRO A 49 -12.11 -25.16 7.04
CA PRO A 49 -12.87 -24.44 8.06
C PRO A 49 -13.55 -23.16 7.54
N TYR A 50 -14.71 -22.81 8.09
CA TYR A 50 -15.47 -21.60 7.76
C TYR A 50 -16.42 -21.22 8.90
N ASN A 51 -17.00 -20.02 8.84
CA ASN A 51 -18.01 -19.57 9.79
C ASN A 51 -19.37 -20.25 9.56
N GLU A 52 -19.78 -21.16 10.45
CA GLU A 52 -21.03 -21.90 10.31
C GLU A 52 -22.27 -21.00 10.22
N SER A 53 -22.29 -19.90 10.98
CA SER A 53 -23.37 -18.92 10.94
C SER A 53 -23.47 -18.21 9.58
N ALA A 54 -22.35 -18.03 8.87
CA ALA A 54 -22.31 -17.39 7.57
C ALA A 54 -22.89 -18.31 6.48
N ALA A 55 -22.76 -19.63 6.60
CA ALA A 55 -23.33 -20.59 5.64
C ALA A 55 -24.86 -20.61 5.62
N GLN A 56 -25.51 -20.10 6.67
CA GLN A 56 -26.97 -20.00 6.80
C GLN A 56 -27.52 -18.66 6.29
N SER A 57 -26.65 -17.75 5.87
CA SER A 57 -26.99 -16.39 5.42
C SER A 57 -26.69 -16.23 3.93
N ILE A 58 -27.63 -15.67 3.16
CA ILE A 58 -27.38 -15.30 1.75
C ILE A 58 -26.29 -14.23 1.61
N LEU A 59 -25.94 -13.52 2.68
CA LEU A 59 -24.88 -12.52 2.68
C LEU A 59 -23.51 -13.09 3.09
N GLY A 60 -23.43 -14.38 3.45
CA GLY A 60 -22.18 -14.98 3.91
C GLY A 60 -21.57 -14.23 5.09
N ASP A 61 -20.27 -13.99 5.02
CA ASP A 61 -19.49 -13.29 6.05
C ASP A 61 -19.61 -11.76 6.00
N LEU A 62 -20.25 -11.20 4.96
CA LEU A 62 -20.34 -9.75 4.73
C LEU A 62 -20.85 -8.97 5.96
N PRO A 63 -21.89 -9.40 6.71
CA PRO A 63 -22.35 -8.66 7.89
C PRO A 63 -21.35 -8.67 9.05
N SER A 64 -20.52 -9.71 9.18
CA SER A 64 -19.44 -9.76 10.18
C SER A 64 -18.33 -8.78 9.80
N MET A 65 -17.93 -8.82 8.52
CA MET A 65 -16.92 -7.93 7.96
C MET A 65 -17.35 -6.45 8.09
N LEU A 66 -18.57 -6.09 7.67
CA LEU A 66 -19.09 -4.71 7.75
C LEU A 66 -19.16 -4.15 9.18
N ARG A 67 -19.36 -4.99 10.20
CA ARG A 67 -19.32 -4.55 11.60
C ARG A 67 -17.91 -4.11 12.01
N THR A 68 -16.89 -4.83 11.56
CA THR A 68 -15.48 -4.54 11.85
C THR A 68 -14.98 -3.32 11.09
N ILE A 69 -15.39 -3.15 9.83
CA ILE A 69 -15.06 -1.95 9.01
C ILE A 69 -15.50 -0.65 9.69
N LYS A 70 -16.66 -0.65 10.36
CA LYS A 70 -17.14 0.55 11.08
C LYS A 70 -16.24 0.96 12.25
N SER A 71 -15.47 0.02 12.81
CA SER A 71 -14.58 0.25 13.95
C SER A 71 -13.09 0.27 13.58
N GLY A 72 -12.69 -0.27 12.43
CA GLY A 72 -11.29 -0.58 12.13
C GLY A 72 -11.04 -1.01 10.68
N SER A 73 -10.07 -1.89 10.49
CA SER A 73 -9.58 -2.33 9.19
C SER A 73 -10.29 -3.62 8.70
N VAL A 74 -10.58 -3.72 7.39
CA VAL A 74 -11.04 -4.98 6.75
C VAL A 74 -9.97 -6.06 6.92
N MET A 75 -8.71 -5.64 6.89
CA MET A 75 -7.56 -6.52 6.91
C MET A 75 -7.34 -7.11 8.30
N GLU A 76 -7.60 -6.33 9.35
CA GLU A 76 -7.70 -6.83 10.72
C GLU A 76 -8.78 -7.90 10.86
N TRP A 77 -9.91 -7.76 10.16
CA TRP A 77 -10.96 -8.79 10.15
C TRP A 77 -10.45 -10.10 9.52
N PHE A 78 -9.81 -10.05 8.35
CA PHE A 78 -9.25 -11.25 7.73
C PHE A 78 -8.25 -11.96 8.64
N VAL A 79 -7.32 -11.21 9.25
CA VAL A 79 -6.34 -11.80 10.17
C VAL A 79 -7.02 -12.38 11.42
N ALA A 80 -8.05 -11.71 11.94
CA ALA A 80 -8.83 -12.24 13.06
C ALA A 80 -9.55 -13.55 12.69
N GLU A 81 -10.08 -13.69 11.47
CA GLU A 81 -10.68 -14.94 11.01
C GLU A 81 -9.63 -16.07 10.85
N ALA A 82 -8.43 -15.77 10.35
CA ALA A 82 -7.32 -16.74 10.35
C ALA A 82 -6.99 -17.23 11.77
N ARG A 83 -6.85 -16.31 12.72
CA ARG A 83 -6.60 -16.65 14.14
C ARG A 83 -7.72 -17.49 14.74
N LYS A 84 -8.97 -17.09 14.50
CA LYS A 84 -10.17 -17.76 15.02
C LYS A 84 -10.25 -19.22 14.59
N HIS A 85 -9.98 -19.50 13.32
CA HIS A 85 -10.03 -20.87 12.80
C HIS A 85 -8.80 -21.69 13.16
N ASN A 86 -7.68 -21.05 13.50
CA ASN A 86 -6.42 -21.69 13.84
C ASN A 86 -6.03 -22.80 12.84
N ALA A 87 -6.16 -22.48 11.55
CA ALA A 87 -5.91 -23.39 10.45
C ALA A 87 -5.08 -22.66 9.37
N PRO A 88 -4.25 -23.39 8.59
CA PRO A 88 -3.44 -22.78 7.54
C PRO A 88 -4.28 -22.27 6.36
N LEU A 89 -5.52 -22.77 6.26
CA LEU A 89 -6.48 -22.42 5.22
C LEU A 89 -7.88 -22.34 5.84
N CYS A 90 -8.60 -21.23 5.63
CA CYS A 90 -10.02 -21.11 5.98
C CYS A 90 -10.82 -20.39 4.88
N GLN A 91 -12.15 -20.50 4.92
CA GLN A 91 -13.04 -19.92 3.90
C GLN A 91 -13.74 -18.67 4.42
N VAL A 92 -13.78 -17.64 3.57
CA VAL A 92 -14.62 -16.46 3.72
C VAL A 92 -15.75 -16.56 2.72
N LEU A 93 -16.96 -16.78 3.22
CA LEU A 93 -18.15 -17.05 2.43
C LEU A 93 -18.69 -15.77 1.81
N GLN A 94 -18.78 -15.76 0.48
CA GLN A 94 -19.23 -14.61 -0.30
C GLN A 94 -20.77 -14.55 -0.38
N PRO A 95 -21.35 -13.34 -0.53
CA PRO A 95 -22.78 -13.18 -0.66
C PRO A 95 -23.32 -13.79 -1.97
N PHE A 96 -24.63 -14.05 -1.99
CA PHE A 96 -25.41 -14.47 -3.16
C PHE A 96 -24.91 -15.74 -3.86
N GLY A 97 -24.37 -16.68 -3.09
CA GLY A 97 -23.88 -17.96 -3.61
C GLY A 97 -22.55 -17.84 -4.36
N GLY A 98 -21.84 -16.71 -4.19
CA GLY A 98 -20.49 -16.51 -4.73
C GLY A 98 -19.51 -17.59 -4.24
N LYS A 99 -18.47 -17.84 -5.03
CA LYS A 99 -17.39 -18.76 -4.62
C LYS A 99 -16.71 -18.20 -3.36
N PRO A 100 -16.41 -19.05 -2.36
CA PRO A 100 -15.72 -18.57 -1.17
C PRO A 100 -14.33 -18.03 -1.54
N PHE A 101 -13.88 -17.05 -0.79
CA PHE A 101 -12.45 -16.71 -0.76
C PHE A 101 -11.75 -17.65 0.20
N LEU A 102 -10.50 -17.98 -0.09
CA LEU A 102 -9.66 -18.83 0.74
C LEU A 102 -8.57 -17.99 1.39
N LEU A 103 -8.53 -17.98 2.70
CA LEU A 103 -7.50 -17.28 3.46
C LEU A 103 -6.35 -18.24 3.75
N LEU A 104 -5.20 -18.01 3.13
CA LEU A 104 -3.98 -18.81 3.28
C LEU A 104 -3.03 -18.10 4.25
N SER A 105 -2.99 -18.56 5.50
CA SER A 105 -2.18 -17.99 6.59
C SER A 105 -0.79 -18.64 6.72
N ASP A 106 -0.55 -19.78 6.06
CA ASP A 106 0.75 -20.43 6.06
C ASP A 106 1.73 -19.74 5.08
N SER A 107 2.76 -19.08 5.63
CA SER A 107 3.71 -18.29 4.84
C SER A 107 4.55 -19.13 3.87
N ARG A 108 4.87 -20.37 4.24
CA ARG A 108 5.67 -21.28 3.41
C ARG A 108 4.93 -21.69 2.15
N GLU A 109 3.67 -22.11 2.27
CA GLU A 109 2.83 -22.48 1.14
C GLU A 109 2.47 -21.24 0.31
N ALA A 110 2.24 -20.09 0.96
CA ALA A 110 2.07 -18.83 0.26
C ALA A 110 3.29 -18.47 -0.60
N GLN A 111 4.52 -18.61 -0.07
CA GLN A 111 5.75 -18.40 -0.85
C GLN A 111 5.83 -19.35 -2.04
N ASP A 112 5.54 -20.64 -1.84
CA ASP A 112 5.56 -21.63 -2.91
C ASP A 112 4.55 -21.29 -4.02
N LEU A 113 3.33 -20.96 -3.62
CA LEU A 113 2.25 -20.58 -4.51
C LEU A 113 2.64 -19.37 -5.38
N LEU A 114 3.19 -18.33 -4.76
CA LEU A 114 3.57 -17.09 -5.43
C LEU A 114 4.82 -17.27 -6.33
N LEU A 115 5.77 -18.13 -5.96
CA LEU A 115 7.02 -18.33 -6.69
C LEU A 115 6.93 -19.40 -7.78
N ARG A 116 6.29 -20.53 -7.50
CA ARG A 116 6.45 -21.78 -8.25
C ARG A 116 5.16 -22.25 -8.93
N GLN A 117 4.00 -21.76 -8.51
CA GLN A 117 2.70 -22.23 -9.02
C GLN A 117 2.00 -21.24 -9.96
N ALA A 118 2.74 -20.37 -10.64
CA ALA A 118 2.20 -19.32 -11.52
C ALA A 118 1.33 -19.81 -12.71
N LYS A 119 1.34 -21.11 -13.03
CA LYS A 119 0.43 -21.69 -14.04
C LYS A 119 -0.99 -21.88 -13.51
N ALA A 120 -1.13 -22.22 -12.22
CA ALA A 120 -2.40 -22.49 -11.58
C ALA A 120 -2.99 -21.24 -10.89
N TRP A 121 -2.17 -20.23 -10.64
CA TRP A 121 -2.54 -19.05 -9.86
C TRP A 121 -2.15 -17.77 -10.58
N ASP A 122 -3.13 -16.88 -10.75
CA ASP A 122 -2.92 -15.60 -11.43
C ASP A 122 -3.66 -14.45 -10.72
N ARG A 123 -3.54 -13.21 -11.22
CA ARG A 123 -4.27 -12.03 -10.72
C ARG A 123 -5.75 -12.34 -10.54
N SER A 124 -6.35 -11.93 -9.42
CA SER A 124 -7.77 -12.21 -9.16
C SER A 124 -8.72 -11.28 -9.92
N ASP A 125 -9.89 -11.78 -10.31
CA ASP A 125 -10.95 -10.93 -10.88
C ASP A 125 -11.42 -9.86 -9.88
N TRP A 126 -11.34 -10.17 -8.58
CA TRP A 126 -11.66 -9.25 -7.50
C TRP A 126 -10.75 -8.01 -7.50
N SER A 127 -9.44 -8.19 -7.57
CA SER A 127 -8.51 -7.06 -7.71
C SER A 127 -8.68 -6.32 -9.03
N ILE A 128 -9.02 -7.03 -10.11
CA ILE A 128 -9.30 -6.40 -11.41
C ILE A 128 -10.53 -5.49 -11.31
N ALA A 129 -11.56 -5.90 -10.59
CA ALA A 129 -12.74 -5.08 -10.37
C ALA A 129 -12.43 -3.82 -9.54
N ILE A 130 -11.55 -3.94 -8.53
CA ILE A 130 -11.12 -2.80 -7.69
C ILE A 130 -10.32 -1.78 -8.50
N LEU A 131 -9.35 -2.22 -9.30
CA LEU A 131 -8.42 -1.33 -9.99
C LEU A 131 -8.93 -0.90 -11.39
N GLY A 132 -9.84 -1.67 -12.00
CA GLY A 132 -10.19 -1.55 -13.41
C GLY A 132 -10.95 -0.28 -13.81
N GLY A 133 -11.61 0.41 -12.88
CA GLY A 133 -12.25 1.70 -13.20
C GLY A 133 -11.27 2.86 -13.35
N LEU A 134 -10.06 2.74 -12.81
CA LEU A 134 -9.01 3.74 -12.91
C LEU A 134 -7.87 3.32 -13.84
N LEU A 135 -7.45 2.05 -13.77
CA LEU A 135 -6.27 1.50 -14.43
C LEU A 135 -6.61 0.27 -15.29
N PRO A 136 -7.60 0.33 -16.21
CA PRO A 136 -8.03 -0.83 -16.98
C PRO A 136 -6.92 -1.47 -17.82
N TYR A 137 -5.95 -0.68 -18.30
CA TYR A 137 -4.87 -1.14 -19.17
C TYR A 137 -3.52 -1.29 -18.45
N HIS A 138 -3.40 -0.88 -17.19
CA HIS A 138 -2.15 -1.03 -16.45
C HIS A 138 -1.83 -2.51 -16.20
N HIS A 139 -0.57 -2.91 -16.31
CA HIS A 139 -0.11 -4.29 -16.13
C HIS A 139 -0.49 -4.88 -14.76
N ILE A 140 -0.66 -4.06 -13.71
CA ILE A 140 -1.14 -4.53 -12.40
C ILE A 140 -2.55 -5.14 -12.49
N ASN A 141 -3.38 -4.63 -13.40
CA ASN A 141 -4.80 -4.95 -13.58
C ASN A 141 -5.04 -6.03 -14.64
N LEU A 142 -3.98 -6.59 -15.24
CA LEU A 142 -4.08 -7.61 -16.28
C LEU A 142 -3.74 -9.01 -15.75
N LYS A 143 -4.43 -10.02 -16.30
CA LYS A 143 -4.02 -11.43 -16.22
C LYS A 143 -2.69 -11.64 -16.95
N THR A 144 -1.96 -12.69 -16.63
CA THR A 144 -0.63 -12.95 -17.18
C THR A 144 -0.75 -13.50 -18.61
N ASP A 145 -0.60 -12.62 -19.58
CA ASP A 145 -0.62 -12.94 -21.00
C ASP A 145 0.44 -12.12 -21.79
N ALA A 146 0.31 -12.06 -23.11
CA ALA A 146 1.18 -11.26 -23.96
C ALA A 146 1.05 -9.75 -23.72
N ALA A 147 -0.15 -9.25 -23.46
CA ALA A 147 -0.41 -7.84 -23.18
C ALA A 147 0.25 -7.43 -21.87
N TRP A 148 0.06 -8.21 -20.80
CA TRP A 148 0.74 -7.99 -19.51
C TRP A 148 2.26 -7.93 -19.65
N LYS A 149 2.86 -8.85 -20.41
CA LYS A 149 4.32 -8.84 -20.67
C LYS A 149 4.74 -7.60 -21.45
N SER A 150 3.98 -7.23 -22.48
CA SER A 150 4.27 -6.05 -23.30
C SER A 150 4.25 -4.77 -22.47
N HIS A 151 3.19 -4.57 -21.68
CA HIS A 151 3.01 -3.39 -20.85
C HIS A 151 4.12 -3.28 -19.80
N ARG A 152 4.50 -4.39 -19.13
CA ARG A 152 5.65 -4.38 -18.19
C ARG A 152 6.98 -4.02 -18.86
N ARG A 153 7.17 -4.35 -20.14
CA ARG A 153 8.41 -3.99 -20.85
C ARG A 153 8.50 -2.50 -21.13
N LEU A 154 7.38 -1.77 -21.17
CA LEU A 154 7.37 -0.31 -21.29
C LEU A 154 8.13 0.37 -20.14
N LEU A 155 8.07 -0.22 -18.94
CA LEU A 155 8.70 0.32 -17.73
C LEU A 155 10.10 -0.24 -17.47
N GLN A 156 10.63 -1.13 -18.32
CA GLN A 156 11.80 -1.95 -18.01
C GLN A 156 13.03 -1.15 -17.59
N ASP A 157 13.22 0.06 -18.14
CA ASP A 157 14.38 0.90 -17.84
C ASP A 157 14.28 1.64 -16.50
N LEU A 158 13.08 1.74 -15.93
CA LEU A 158 12.82 2.46 -14.69
C LEU A 158 13.43 1.78 -13.46
N MET A 159 13.96 0.57 -13.59
CA MET A 159 14.65 -0.14 -12.52
C MET A 159 16.14 -0.36 -12.81
N THR A 160 16.69 0.29 -13.85
CA THR A 160 18.12 0.21 -14.15
C THR A 160 18.92 1.05 -13.15
N PRO A 161 20.19 0.70 -12.86
CA PRO A 161 21.06 1.53 -12.04
C PRO A 161 21.17 2.98 -12.55
N GLY A 162 21.17 3.18 -13.87
CA GLY A 162 21.21 4.50 -14.50
C GLY A 162 20.03 5.36 -14.08
N PHE A 163 18.79 4.86 -14.21
CA PHE A 163 17.62 5.58 -13.73
C PHE A 163 17.62 5.75 -12.20
N LEU A 164 17.87 4.68 -11.45
CA LEU A 164 17.77 4.72 -9.98
C LEU A 164 18.77 5.69 -9.36
N HIS A 165 20.03 5.67 -9.80
CA HIS A 165 21.07 6.51 -9.19
C HIS A 165 21.22 7.87 -9.89
N GLY A 166 20.98 7.94 -11.21
CA GLY A 166 21.13 9.16 -12.00
C GLY A 166 19.91 10.07 -11.95
N VAL A 167 18.70 9.51 -11.82
CA VAL A 167 17.45 10.27 -11.86
C VAL A 167 16.68 10.17 -10.55
N ALA A 168 16.39 8.97 -10.05
CA ALA A 168 15.55 8.82 -8.88
C ALA A 168 16.22 9.33 -7.59
N ALA A 169 17.46 8.91 -7.31
CA ALA A 169 18.14 9.28 -6.06
C ALA A 169 18.29 10.80 -5.84
N PRO A 170 18.75 11.61 -6.81
CA PRO A 170 18.88 13.06 -6.63
C PRO A 170 17.53 13.75 -6.38
N ASN A 171 16.48 13.32 -7.08
CA ASN A 171 15.13 13.87 -6.94
C ASN A 171 14.49 13.49 -5.59
N ILE A 172 14.62 12.23 -5.18
CA ILE A 172 14.21 11.78 -3.83
C ILE A 172 14.94 12.60 -2.76
N TYR A 173 16.25 12.79 -2.91
CA TYR A 173 17.05 13.59 -1.98
C TYR A 173 16.57 15.04 -1.91
N GLY A 174 16.30 15.68 -3.06
CA GLY A 174 15.75 17.03 -3.11
C GLY A 174 14.43 17.16 -2.35
N SER A 175 13.52 16.19 -2.53
CA SER A 175 12.26 16.13 -1.77
C SER A 175 12.46 15.92 -0.28
N ALA A 176 13.34 14.99 0.09
CA ALA A 176 13.69 14.73 1.49
C ALA A 176 14.27 15.98 2.18
N MET A 177 15.13 16.75 1.50
CA MET A 177 15.68 17.99 2.03
C MET A 177 14.63 19.09 2.20
N ARG A 178 13.63 19.17 1.30
CA ARG A 178 12.49 20.09 1.48
C ARG A 178 11.63 19.69 2.69
N LEU A 179 11.44 18.40 2.93
CA LEU A 179 10.77 17.91 4.13
C LEU A 179 11.56 18.29 5.39
N VAL A 180 12.88 18.09 5.39
CA VAL A 180 13.78 18.50 6.48
C VAL A 180 13.66 20.00 6.74
N GLU A 181 13.63 20.81 5.70
CA GLU A 181 13.51 22.26 5.81
C GLU A 181 12.15 22.69 6.39
N LEU A 182 11.04 22.08 5.93
CA LEU A 182 9.71 22.29 6.48
C LEU A 182 9.66 21.92 7.97
N TRP A 183 10.21 20.76 8.33
CA TRP A 183 10.25 20.30 9.71
C TRP A 183 11.15 21.12 10.62
N ARG A 184 12.23 21.73 10.10
CA ARG A 184 13.04 22.70 10.86
C ARG A 184 12.24 23.93 11.26
N VAL A 185 11.46 24.47 10.33
CA VAL A 185 10.60 25.64 10.60
C VAL A 185 9.50 25.26 11.58
N ARG A 186 8.83 24.13 11.36
CA ARG A 186 7.76 23.63 12.24
C ARG A 186 8.25 23.27 13.63
N ALA A 187 9.39 22.59 13.77
CA ALA A 187 9.95 22.23 15.07
C ALA A 187 10.31 23.47 15.92
N ARG A 188 10.89 24.51 15.29
CA ARG A 188 11.13 25.81 15.96
C ARG A 188 9.83 26.49 16.36
N ALA A 189 8.83 26.50 15.47
CA ALA A 189 7.52 27.05 15.77
C ALA A 189 6.78 26.26 16.86
N ALA A 190 6.97 24.94 16.94
CA ALA A 190 6.33 24.08 17.92
C ALA A 190 6.98 24.14 19.32
N ASP A 191 8.25 24.57 19.42
CA ASP A 191 8.94 24.77 20.70
C ASP A 191 8.91 23.52 21.60
N GLY A 192 9.36 22.40 21.03
CA GLY A 192 9.41 21.11 21.72
C GLY A 192 8.06 20.39 21.84
N ARG A 193 6.96 20.94 21.33
CA ARG A 193 5.65 20.27 21.26
C ARG A 193 5.53 19.33 20.05
N PRO A 194 4.67 18.30 20.11
CA PRO A 194 4.42 17.41 18.98
C PRO A 194 3.58 18.09 17.89
N PHE A 195 3.76 17.66 16.64
CA PHE A 195 2.91 18.02 15.50
C PHE A 195 2.73 16.81 14.56
N GLU A 196 1.68 16.85 13.73
CA GLU A 196 1.36 15.74 12.84
C GLU A 196 2.31 15.66 11.63
N ALA A 197 2.80 14.45 11.31
CA ALA A 197 3.71 14.19 10.21
C ALA A 197 3.04 13.62 8.95
N VAL A 198 1.78 13.17 9.05
CA VAL A 198 1.06 12.43 7.99
C VAL A 198 1.11 13.16 6.65
N THR A 199 0.61 14.39 6.63
CA THR A 199 0.51 15.20 5.41
C THR A 199 1.89 15.52 4.82
N ASP A 200 2.86 15.85 5.67
CA ASP A 200 4.20 16.25 5.22
C ASP A 200 4.94 15.10 4.54
N VAL A 201 4.91 13.90 5.13
CA VAL A 201 5.54 12.70 4.57
C VAL A 201 4.83 12.27 3.28
N TYR A 202 3.50 12.37 3.25
CA TYR A 202 2.72 12.07 2.06
C TYR A 202 3.10 12.99 0.88
N TYR A 203 3.21 14.30 1.14
CA TYR A 203 3.65 15.28 0.15
C TYR A 203 5.10 15.08 -0.27
N ALA A 204 5.99 14.72 0.66
CA ALA A 204 7.39 14.44 0.34
C ALA A 204 7.56 13.28 -0.64
N ALA A 205 6.86 12.17 -0.40
CA ALA A 205 6.89 11.02 -1.30
C ALA A 205 6.26 11.34 -2.67
N LEU A 206 5.14 12.08 -2.67
CA LEU A 206 4.47 12.50 -3.91
C LEU A 206 5.36 13.43 -4.74
N ASP A 207 6.03 14.39 -4.10
CA ASP A 207 6.95 15.30 -4.77
C ASP A 207 8.16 14.58 -5.34
N ALA A 208 8.74 13.62 -4.60
CA ALA A 208 9.84 12.79 -5.09
C ALA A 208 9.41 12.04 -6.36
N VAL A 209 8.25 11.39 -6.32
CA VAL A 209 7.70 10.64 -7.45
C VAL A 209 7.42 11.54 -8.64
N PHE A 210 6.82 12.71 -8.45
CA PHE A 210 6.61 13.65 -9.54
C PHE A 210 7.93 14.15 -10.14
N GLU A 211 8.96 14.37 -9.32
CA GLU A 211 10.27 14.81 -9.78
C GLU A 211 10.96 13.76 -10.64
N PHE A 212 11.08 12.52 -10.18
CA PHE A 212 11.72 11.49 -11.02
C PHE A 212 10.82 10.96 -12.13
N SER A 213 9.50 11.24 -12.13
CA SER A 213 8.60 10.85 -13.22
C SER A 213 8.62 11.85 -14.36
N PHE A 214 8.49 13.14 -14.03
CA PHE A 214 8.26 14.22 -14.99
C PHE A 214 9.44 15.19 -15.09
N ALA A 215 10.50 15.01 -14.31
CA ALA A 215 11.63 15.93 -14.23
C ALA A 215 11.18 17.38 -13.90
N ASP A 216 11.89 18.35 -14.46
CA ASP A 216 11.63 19.77 -14.30
C ASP A 216 10.38 20.26 -15.08
N SER A 217 9.72 19.41 -15.87
CA SER A 217 8.62 19.87 -16.71
C SER A 217 7.30 20.10 -15.98
N PHE A 218 7.18 19.58 -14.76
CA PHE A 218 6.05 19.81 -13.88
C PHE A 218 6.42 20.75 -12.71
N PRO A 219 5.92 21.99 -12.68
CA PRO A 219 6.35 22.99 -11.69
C PRO A 219 5.63 22.89 -10.35
N HIS A 220 4.56 22.09 -10.24
CA HIS A 220 3.73 22.06 -9.05
C HIS A 220 4.20 20.96 -8.09
N ARG A 221 4.56 21.36 -6.88
CA ARG A 221 4.96 20.49 -5.78
C ARG A 221 4.01 20.67 -4.61
N ALA A 222 3.76 19.62 -3.84
CA ALA A 222 2.89 19.61 -2.69
C ALA A 222 3.55 20.22 -1.46
N LEU A 223 4.84 20.01 -1.22
CA LEU A 223 5.59 20.57 -0.09
C LEU A 223 5.93 22.05 -0.25
N VAL A 224 6.26 22.50 -1.46
CA VAL A 224 6.68 23.89 -1.72
C VAL A 224 5.68 24.94 -1.18
N PRO A 225 4.36 24.86 -1.45
CA PRO A 225 3.42 25.81 -0.87
C PRO A 225 3.30 25.69 0.65
N GLN A 226 3.50 24.50 1.24
CA GLN A 226 3.52 24.35 2.70
C GLN A 226 4.74 25.02 3.33
N LEU A 227 5.89 24.90 2.68
CA LEU A 227 7.12 25.52 3.12
C LEU A 227 7.06 27.05 3.00
N HIS A 228 6.52 27.59 1.91
CA HIS A 228 6.29 29.03 1.77
C HIS A 228 5.36 29.56 2.87
N LEU A 229 4.26 28.84 3.14
CA LEU A 229 3.32 29.20 4.20
C LEU A 229 4.00 29.15 5.57
N ALA A 230 4.76 28.09 5.87
CA ALA A 230 5.43 27.93 7.16
C ALA A 230 6.52 29.01 7.39
N ARG A 231 7.27 29.37 6.35
CA ARG A 231 8.30 30.43 6.41
C ARG A 231 7.73 31.84 6.52
N GLY A 232 6.54 32.05 5.97
CA GLY A 232 5.86 33.34 5.99
C GLY A 232 5.13 33.65 7.31
N MET A 233 5.10 32.71 8.27
CA MET A 233 4.40 32.92 9.53
C MET A 233 5.08 34.01 10.38
N GLU A 234 4.30 35.00 10.80
CA GLU A 234 4.76 36.04 11.72
C GLU A 234 4.85 35.50 13.16
N ASP A 235 5.68 36.13 14.01
CA ASP A 235 5.81 35.76 15.45
C ASP A 235 4.47 35.76 16.19
N GLY A 236 3.54 36.66 15.80
CA GLY A 236 2.20 36.72 16.34
C GLY A 236 1.36 35.49 15.98
N GLU A 237 1.49 34.96 14.78
CA GLU A 237 0.80 33.74 14.33
C GLU A 237 1.37 32.52 15.02
N VAL A 238 2.70 32.39 15.10
CA VAL A 238 3.37 31.29 15.83
C VAL A 238 2.92 31.25 17.29
N ARG A 239 2.80 32.42 17.93
CA ARG A 239 2.29 32.51 19.30
C ARG A 239 0.85 32.03 19.42
N ARG A 240 -0.04 32.42 18.49
CA ARG A 240 -1.43 31.96 18.46
C ARG A 240 -1.53 30.45 18.30
N LEU A 241 -0.71 29.84 17.44
CA LEU A 241 -0.68 28.38 17.26
C LEU A 241 -0.34 27.66 18.58
N ARG A 242 0.63 28.17 19.34
CA ARG A 242 1.01 27.62 20.65
C ARG A 242 -0.10 27.81 21.69
N GLU A 243 -0.70 29.00 21.75
CA GLU A 243 -1.81 29.29 22.67
C GLU A 243 -3.05 28.41 22.36
N GLU A 244 -3.31 28.13 21.09
CA GLU A 244 -4.35 27.20 20.64
C GLU A 244 -4.05 25.76 21.04
N ALA A 245 -2.81 25.31 20.83
CA ALA A 245 -2.36 24.00 21.29
C ALA A 245 -2.55 23.87 22.81
N ASP A 246 -2.08 24.84 23.60
CA ASP A 246 -2.22 24.84 25.06
C ASP A 246 -3.69 24.84 25.50
N ARG A 247 -4.57 25.56 24.80
CA ARG A 247 -6.03 25.53 25.04
C ARG A 247 -6.61 24.15 24.75
N ARG A 248 -6.20 23.49 23.66
CA ARG A 248 -6.64 22.13 23.30
C ARG A 248 -6.12 21.09 24.30
N GLY A 249 -4.85 21.14 24.67
CA GLY A 249 -4.23 20.27 25.65
C GLY A 249 -4.93 20.32 27.02
N ARG A 250 -5.21 21.54 27.53
CA ARG A 250 -5.95 21.72 28.80
C ARG A 250 -7.37 21.17 28.78
N ARG A 251 -8.05 21.20 27.63
CA ARG A 251 -9.39 20.60 27.48
C ARG A 251 -9.33 19.07 27.53
N GLN A 252 -8.31 18.46 26.91
CA GLN A 252 -8.13 17.01 26.91
C GLN A 252 -7.72 16.48 28.30
N SER A 253 -6.95 17.26 29.07
CA SER A 253 -6.52 16.89 30.44
C SER A 253 -7.56 17.15 31.54
N HIS A 254 -8.83 17.39 31.19
CA HIS A 254 -9.92 17.72 32.13
C HIS A 254 -9.57 18.89 33.09
N GLY A 255 -8.81 19.88 32.61
CA GLY A 255 -8.44 21.05 33.39
C GLY A 255 -7.22 20.88 34.30
N THR A 256 -6.52 19.75 34.25
CA THR A 256 -5.28 19.54 35.00
C THR A 256 -4.15 20.36 34.38
N THR A 257 -3.61 21.33 35.13
CA THR A 257 -2.49 22.21 34.75
C THR A 257 -1.12 21.58 35.03
N SER A 258 -0.93 20.29 34.72
CA SER A 258 0.41 19.70 34.81
C SER A 258 1.29 20.28 33.68
N SER A 259 2.57 20.52 33.97
CA SER A 259 3.56 20.98 32.98
C SER A 259 3.68 20.00 31.79
N THR A 260 3.43 18.72 32.03
CA THR A 260 3.40 17.65 31.02
C THR A 260 2.26 17.83 30.01
N ALA A 261 1.06 18.23 30.46
CA ALA A 261 -0.10 18.44 29.55
C ALA A 261 0.11 19.59 28.56
N VAL A 262 0.97 20.56 28.90
CA VAL A 262 1.36 21.67 28.01
C VAL A 262 2.44 21.24 27.02
N GLN A 263 3.38 20.38 27.43
CA GLN A 263 4.43 19.85 26.55
C GLN A 263 3.89 18.85 25.52
N ASP A 264 2.83 18.11 25.85
CA ASP A 264 2.20 17.13 24.96
C ASP A 264 1.11 17.74 24.07
N ALA A 265 0.89 19.05 24.15
CA ALA A 265 -0.12 19.75 23.37
C ALA A 265 0.26 19.82 21.88
N VAL A 266 -0.59 19.24 21.02
CA VAL A 266 -0.32 19.16 19.58
C VAL A 266 -0.44 20.53 18.90
N VAL A 267 0.63 20.95 18.23
CA VAL A 267 0.63 22.14 17.37
C VAL A 267 0.09 21.74 15.99
N GLU A 268 -0.96 22.43 15.56
CA GLU A 268 -1.57 22.24 14.24
C GLU A 268 -1.11 23.36 13.33
N PHE A 269 -0.43 23.02 12.24
CA PHE A 269 0.04 24.01 11.27
C PHE A 269 -1.01 24.21 10.17
N PRO A 270 -1.16 25.44 9.64
CA PRO A 270 -2.04 25.67 8.52
C PRO A 270 -1.53 24.94 7.26
N VAL A 271 -2.47 24.52 6.41
CA VAL A 271 -2.18 23.78 5.17
C VAL A 271 -2.48 24.67 3.97
N ALA A 272 -1.47 24.88 3.14
CA ALA A 272 -1.60 25.66 1.91
C ALA A 272 -2.40 24.88 0.85
N PRO A 273 -3.21 25.56 0.01
CA PRO A 273 -3.97 24.91 -1.04
C PRO A 273 -3.06 24.30 -2.12
N LEU A 274 -3.45 23.15 -2.63
CA LEU A 274 -2.72 22.42 -3.67
C LEU A 274 -3.23 22.73 -5.08
N HIS A 275 -2.32 22.70 -6.05
CA HIS A 275 -2.67 22.78 -7.47
C HIS A 275 -3.61 21.63 -7.88
N GLU A 276 -4.50 21.86 -8.85
CA GLU A 276 -5.54 20.89 -9.23
C GLU A 276 -4.97 19.56 -9.74
N SER A 277 -3.85 19.57 -10.45
CA SER A 277 -3.19 18.35 -10.93
C SER A 277 -2.63 17.48 -9.79
N VAL A 278 -2.09 18.10 -8.74
CA VAL A 278 -1.61 17.40 -7.53
C VAL A 278 -2.81 16.77 -6.83
N ARG A 279 -3.88 17.54 -6.59
CA ARG A 279 -5.13 17.03 -5.97
C ARG A 279 -5.77 15.91 -6.78
N GLY A 280 -5.82 16.04 -8.11
CA GLY A 280 -6.39 15.02 -8.99
C GLY A 280 -5.59 13.71 -8.99
N THR A 281 -4.28 13.77 -8.71
CA THR A 281 -3.43 12.59 -8.55
C THR A 281 -3.67 11.93 -7.19
N MET A 282 -3.73 12.70 -6.10
CA MET A 282 -4.05 12.17 -4.77
C MET A 282 -5.43 11.50 -4.75
N ARG A 283 -6.44 12.16 -5.34
CA ARG A 283 -7.79 11.61 -5.47
C ARG A 283 -7.82 10.27 -6.20
N ALA A 284 -6.88 10.05 -7.13
CA ALA A 284 -6.77 8.79 -7.85
C ALA A 284 -6.34 7.62 -6.94
N SER A 285 -5.54 7.88 -5.90
CA SER A 285 -5.20 6.89 -4.87
C SER A 285 -6.40 6.63 -3.95
N GLU A 286 -7.01 7.71 -3.45
CA GLU A 286 -8.13 7.65 -2.49
C GLU A 286 -9.34 6.88 -3.06
N ILE A 287 -9.71 7.12 -4.32
CA ILE A 287 -10.85 6.44 -4.93
C ILE A 287 -10.62 4.93 -5.04
N ILE A 288 -9.39 4.44 -5.20
CA ILE A 288 -9.15 2.99 -5.18
C ILE A 288 -9.47 2.43 -3.79
N GLY A 289 -9.09 3.14 -2.73
CA GLY A 289 -9.43 2.79 -1.35
C GLY A 289 -10.95 2.77 -1.12
N ASP A 290 -11.66 3.81 -1.56
CA ASP A 290 -13.13 3.89 -1.50
C ASP A 290 -13.79 2.66 -2.16
N ILE A 291 -13.28 2.25 -3.32
CA ILE A 291 -13.81 1.13 -4.09
C ILE A 291 -13.45 -0.22 -3.45
N GLY A 292 -12.24 -0.36 -2.92
CA GLY A 292 -11.79 -1.59 -2.25
C GLY A 292 -12.60 -1.92 -0.98
N GLN A 293 -13.18 -0.90 -0.33
CA GLN A 293 -14.08 -1.06 0.82
C GLN A 293 -15.54 -1.28 0.42
N ALA A 294 -15.89 -1.13 -0.86
CA ALA A 294 -17.25 -1.35 -1.33
C ALA A 294 -17.56 -2.86 -1.46
N PRO A 295 -18.76 -3.32 -1.06
CA PRO A 295 -19.13 -4.73 -1.21
C PRO A 295 -19.13 -5.24 -2.66
N GLU A 296 -19.44 -4.36 -3.63
CA GLU A 296 -19.39 -4.66 -5.05
C GLU A 296 -18.62 -3.55 -5.80
N PRO A 297 -17.31 -3.79 -6.07
CA PRO A 297 -16.44 -2.79 -6.69
C PRO A 297 -16.92 -2.28 -8.05
N THR A 298 -17.53 -3.14 -8.87
CA THR A 298 -17.96 -2.78 -10.22
C THR A 298 -19.09 -1.75 -10.19
N LEU A 299 -20.08 -1.96 -9.32
CA LEU A 299 -21.19 -1.03 -9.12
C LEU A 299 -20.72 0.27 -8.46
N ALA A 300 -19.79 0.18 -7.51
CA ALA A 300 -19.20 1.34 -6.88
C ALA A 300 -18.48 2.23 -7.89
N TRP A 301 -17.72 1.64 -8.83
CA TRP A 301 -17.10 2.36 -9.94
C TRP A 301 -18.12 3.04 -10.84
N TRP A 302 -19.17 2.31 -11.23
CA TRP A 302 -20.25 2.87 -12.04
C TRP A 302 -20.85 4.10 -11.35
N TRP A 303 -21.23 3.99 -10.08
CA TRP A 303 -21.80 5.09 -9.31
C TRP A 303 -20.84 6.28 -9.17
N LYS A 304 -19.60 6.04 -8.71
CA LYS A 304 -18.58 7.10 -8.53
C LYS A 304 -18.26 7.80 -9.85
N SER A 305 -18.27 7.08 -10.98
CA SER A 305 -18.03 7.65 -12.31
C SER A 305 -19.10 8.64 -12.78
N LEU A 306 -20.29 8.62 -12.17
CA LEU A 306 -21.37 9.57 -12.44
C LEU A 306 -21.20 10.89 -11.67
N LEU A 307 -20.39 10.92 -10.61
CA LEU A 307 -20.20 12.11 -9.78
C LEU A 307 -19.46 13.21 -10.55
N PRO A 308 -19.96 14.46 -10.57
CA PRO A 308 -19.31 15.57 -11.28
C PRO A 308 -17.90 15.87 -10.80
N GLU A 309 -17.65 15.73 -9.50
CA GLU A 309 -16.35 15.94 -8.86
C GLU A 309 -15.31 14.92 -9.37
N GLU A 310 -15.66 13.64 -9.41
CA GLU A 310 -14.78 12.58 -9.93
C GLU A 310 -14.44 12.79 -11.41
N ARG A 311 -15.41 13.27 -12.20
CA ARG A 311 -15.19 13.62 -13.60
C ARG A 311 -14.24 14.81 -13.74
N ARG A 312 -14.32 15.80 -12.84
CA ARG A 312 -13.40 16.96 -12.82
C ARG A 312 -11.97 16.52 -12.51
N HIS A 313 -11.76 15.77 -11.43
CA HIS A 313 -10.44 15.26 -11.07
C HIS A 313 -9.83 14.39 -12.16
N ARG A 314 -10.62 13.50 -12.77
CA ARG A 314 -10.18 12.67 -13.90
C ARG A 314 -9.74 13.50 -15.10
N ARG A 315 -10.51 14.54 -15.47
CA ARG A 315 -10.16 15.44 -16.58
C ARG A 315 -8.89 16.23 -16.31
N ALA A 316 -8.80 16.87 -15.13
CA ALA A 316 -7.63 17.66 -14.75
C ALA A 316 -6.35 16.82 -14.74
N ARG A 317 -6.42 15.61 -14.16
CA ARG A 317 -5.30 14.67 -14.13
C ARG A 317 -4.92 14.20 -15.53
N ASN A 318 -5.87 13.77 -16.36
CA ASN A 318 -5.56 13.26 -17.69
C ASN A 318 -4.96 14.36 -18.59
N ALA A 319 -5.47 15.59 -18.50
CA ALA A 319 -4.91 16.73 -19.23
C ALA A 319 -3.48 17.03 -18.79
N PHE A 320 -3.20 16.96 -17.49
CA PHE A 320 -1.85 17.08 -16.95
C PHE A 320 -0.91 15.98 -17.47
N LEU A 321 -1.31 14.71 -17.39
CA LEU A 321 -0.47 13.60 -17.84
C LEU A 321 -0.19 13.65 -19.34
N GLU A 322 -1.19 14.01 -20.14
CA GLU A 322 -1.05 14.18 -21.59
C GLU A 322 -0.03 15.28 -21.93
N GLU A 323 -0.10 16.39 -21.22
CA GLU A 323 0.82 17.51 -21.37
C GLU A 323 2.27 17.12 -21.00
N GLU A 324 2.48 16.37 -19.91
CA GLU A 324 3.83 15.91 -19.54
C GLU A 324 4.38 14.88 -20.53
N VAL A 325 3.54 14.00 -21.06
CA VAL A 325 3.92 13.09 -22.14
C VAL A 325 4.31 13.86 -23.40
N ARG A 326 3.55 14.89 -23.78
CA ARG A 326 3.88 15.75 -24.92
C ARG A 326 5.24 16.41 -24.75
N LYS A 327 5.53 16.98 -23.57
CA LYS A 327 6.84 17.58 -23.26
C LYS A 327 7.98 16.55 -23.29
N ALA A 328 7.75 15.33 -22.83
CA ALA A 328 8.73 14.24 -22.92
C ALA A 328 9.05 13.86 -24.37
N VAL A 329 8.04 13.82 -25.24
CA VAL A 329 8.22 13.59 -26.68
C VAL A 329 9.03 14.71 -27.33
N GLU A 330 8.81 15.97 -26.95
CA GLU A 330 9.59 17.10 -27.46
C GLU A 330 11.07 16.98 -27.09
N ARG A 331 11.38 16.70 -25.81
CA ARG A 331 12.75 16.45 -25.34
C ARG A 331 13.40 15.28 -26.07
N HIS A 332 12.67 14.19 -26.28
CA HIS A 332 13.17 13.02 -27.01
C HIS A 332 13.53 13.37 -28.46
N ARG A 333 12.66 14.13 -29.15
CA ARG A 333 12.93 14.60 -30.53
C ARG A 333 14.14 15.53 -30.59
N GLU A 334 14.28 16.46 -29.65
CA GLU A 334 15.44 17.35 -29.55
C GLU A 334 16.73 16.55 -29.36
N ALA A 335 16.73 15.58 -28.45
CA ALA A 335 17.87 14.69 -28.21
C ALA A 335 18.21 13.84 -29.45
N GLN A 336 17.21 13.35 -30.19
CA GLN A 336 17.43 12.63 -31.45
C GLN A 336 18.02 13.53 -32.54
N GLY A 337 17.55 14.79 -32.65
CA GLY A 337 18.03 15.76 -33.61
C GLY A 337 19.49 16.16 -33.40
N GLN A 338 19.90 16.34 -32.13
CA GLN A 338 21.28 16.73 -31.77
C GLN A 338 22.31 15.63 -32.04
N ALA A 339 21.91 14.36 -31.97
CA ALA A 339 22.84 13.24 -32.09
C ALA A 339 22.94 12.62 -33.49
N ARG A 340 22.39 13.28 -34.52
CA ARG A 340 22.58 12.90 -35.95
C ARG A 340 23.94 13.35 -36.54
N GLY A 341 24.94 13.67 -35.71
CA GLY A 341 26.20 14.29 -36.15
C GLY A 341 27.52 13.61 -35.77
N SER A 342 27.61 12.75 -34.74
CA SER A 342 28.87 12.07 -34.37
C SER A 342 28.64 10.79 -33.55
N GLN A 343 29.59 9.84 -33.64
CA GLN A 343 29.56 8.58 -32.87
C GLN A 343 29.69 8.81 -31.35
N GLU A 344 30.33 9.90 -30.93
CA GLU A 344 30.41 10.32 -29.52
C GLU A 344 29.05 10.82 -29.01
N ALA A 345 28.30 11.58 -29.81
CA ALA A 345 26.93 11.98 -29.50
C ALA A 345 25.96 10.79 -29.44
N GLU A 346 26.23 9.71 -30.18
CA GLU A 346 25.44 8.48 -30.12
C GLU A 346 25.70 7.66 -28.84
N LYS A 347 26.91 7.76 -28.28
CA LYS A 347 27.26 7.18 -26.98
C LYS A 347 26.73 8.03 -25.81
N ASP A 348 26.85 9.36 -25.87
CA ASP A 348 26.27 10.29 -24.89
C ASP A 348 24.72 10.21 -24.87
N ARG A 349 24.09 9.93 -26.03
CA ARG A 349 22.67 9.56 -26.12
C ARG A 349 22.32 8.36 -25.25
N ASN A 350 23.19 7.37 -25.12
CA ASN A 350 22.81 6.13 -24.47
C ASN A 350 22.82 6.25 -22.93
N ASP A 351 23.60 7.20 -22.40
CA ASP A 351 23.86 7.26 -20.96
C ASP A 351 23.16 8.42 -20.23
N ASN A 352 22.74 9.53 -20.88
CA ASN A 352 22.37 10.74 -20.11
C ASN A 352 21.29 11.69 -20.68
N TRP A 353 20.54 11.31 -21.71
CA TRP A 353 19.54 12.23 -22.31
C TRP A 353 18.23 12.34 -21.52
N PHE A 354 17.84 11.29 -20.79
CA PHE A 354 16.57 11.20 -20.09
C PHE A 354 16.63 11.88 -18.73
N LYS A 355 15.56 12.60 -18.35
CA LYS A 355 15.47 13.35 -17.09
C LYS A 355 14.40 12.80 -16.15
N GLY A 356 13.48 11.98 -16.66
CA GLY A 356 12.41 11.37 -15.88
C GLY A 356 11.98 10.00 -16.42
N ALA A 357 11.10 9.33 -15.67
CA ALA A 357 10.56 8.04 -16.02
C ALA A 357 9.78 8.06 -17.34
N VAL A 358 9.01 9.13 -17.56
CA VAL A 358 8.22 9.27 -18.80
C VAL A 358 9.13 9.32 -20.02
N ASP A 359 10.28 10.00 -19.94
CA ASP A 359 11.24 10.06 -21.05
C ASP A 359 11.70 8.64 -21.48
N LEU A 360 12.01 7.78 -20.51
CA LEU A 360 12.38 6.38 -20.77
C LEU A 360 11.23 5.56 -21.35
N MET A 361 9.99 5.80 -20.92
CA MET A 361 8.81 5.14 -21.48
C MET A 361 8.56 5.57 -22.93
N ILE A 362 8.79 6.85 -23.27
CA ILE A 362 8.70 7.37 -24.64
C ILE A 362 9.74 6.70 -25.53
N ASP A 363 11.01 6.66 -25.09
CA ASP A 363 12.07 6.01 -25.86
C ASP A 363 11.81 4.51 -26.08
N ARG A 364 11.24 3.84 -25.07
CA ARG A 364 10.86 2.44 -25.19
C ARG A 364 9.74 2.23 -26.20
N GLU A 365 8.73 3.09 -26.22
CA GLU A 365 7.66 3.09 -27.23
C GLU A 365 8.21 3.35 -28.63
N THR A 366 9.15 4.29 -28.80
CA THR A 366 9.82 4.52 -30.10
C THR A 366 10.51 3.24 -30.59
N LYS A 367 11.31 2.60 -29.74
CA LYS A 367 12.03 1.37 -30.07
C LYS A 367 11.10 0.21 -30.40
N PHE A 368 9.93 0.12 -29.75
CA PHE A 368 8.92 -0.89 -30.07
C PHE A 368 8.27 -0.61 -31.42
N ALA A 369 7.90 0.64 -31.68
CA ALA A 369 7.30 1.04 -32.94
C ALA A 369 8.23 0.76 -34.13
N GLU A 370 9.52 1.11 -34.01
CA GLU A 370 10.55 0.81 -35.01
C GLU A 370 10.67 -0.69 -35.29
N LYS A 371 10.71 -1.52 -34.24
CA LYS A 371 10.81 -2.97 -34.37
C LYS A 371 9.57 -3.59 -35.02
N GLU A 372 8.40 -3.01 -34.79
CA GLU A 372 7.13 -3.46 -35.32
C GLU A 372 6.81 -2.87 -36.70
N GLY A 373 7.64 -1.95 -37.21
CA GLY A 373 7.42 -1.28 -38.49
C GLY A 373 6.18 -0.36 -38.48
N ARG A 374 5.85 0.21 -37.32
CA ARG A 374 4.73 1.13 -37.13
C ARG A 374 5.20 2.49 -36.64
N ASP A 375 4.34 3.50 -36.76
CA ASP A 375 4.56 4.78 -36.11
C ASP A 375 4.38 4.66 -34.58
N PRO A 376 5.19 5.39 -33.78
CA PRO A 376 5.06 5.39 -32.32
C PRO A 376 3.79 6.10 -31.87
N VAL A 377 3.10 5.51 -30.88
CA VAL A 377 1.89 6.05 -30.27
C VAL A 377 2.18 6.44 -28.83
N TYR A 378 2.66 7.66 -28.66
CA TYR A 378 3.13 8.16 -27.37
C TYR A 378 2.02 8.40 -26.35
N TRP A 379 0.78 8.66 -26.77
CA TRP A 379 -0.36 8.85 -25.86
C TRP A 379 -1.47 7.83 -26.11
N SER A 380 -1.20 6.59 -25.71
CA SER A 380 -2.18 5.50 -25.72
C SER A 380 -2.86 5.33 -24.35
N PRO A 381 -4.02 4.63 -24.27
CA PRO A 381 -4.59 4.24 -22.98
C PRO A 381 -3.62 3.44 -22.10
N VAL A 382 -2.72 2.66 -22.72
CA VAL A 382 -1.65 1.93 -22.03
C VAL A 382 -0.64 2.91 -21.44
N MET A 383 -0.09 3.86 -22.23
CA MET A 383 0.85 4.85 -21.72
C MET A 383 0.25 5.66 -20.57
N ARG A 384 -0.98 6.17 -20.74
CA ARG A 384 -1.69 6.93 -19.71
C ARG A 384 -1.78 6.14 -18.41
N ASP A 385 -2.24 4.88 -18.49
CA ASP A 385 -2.45 4.06 -17.30
C ASP A 385 -1.12 3.68 -16.65
N GLU A 386 -0.09 3.31 -17.42
CA GLU A 386 1.26 3.00 -16.92
C GLU A 386 1.95 4.19 -16.24
N VAL A 387 1.85 5.39 -16.80
CA VAL A 387 2.36 6.62 -16.17
C VAL A 387 1.59 6.90 -14.87
N LEU A 388 0.26 6.83 -14.90
CA LEU A 388 -0.55 7.07 -13.71
C LEU A 388 -0.27 6.03 -12.60
N GLY A 389 -0.20 4.75 -12.98
CA GLY A 389 0.06 3.66 -12.04
C GLY A 389 1.46 3.72 -11.45
N PHE A 390 2.47 4.15 -12.21
CA PHE A 390 3.81 4.42 -11.69
C PHE A 390 3.79 5.50 -10.59
N VAL A 391 3.06 6.60 -10.82
CA VAL A 391 2.93 7.69 -9.85
C VAL A 391 2.15 7.25 -8.60
N ILE A 392 1.01 6.57 -8.77
CA ILE A 392 0.17 6.13 -7.64
C ILE A 392 0.92 5.11 -6.79
N ALA A 393 1.48 4.07 -7.42
CA ALA A 393 2.17 3.00 -6.71
C ALA A 393 3.42 3.49 -5.97
N GLY A 394 4.15 4.45 -6.57
CA GLY A 394 5.38 5.01 -6.00
C GLY A 394 5.15 5.84 -4.74
N HIS A 395 4.09 6.67 -4.67
CA HIS A 395 3.95 7.61 -3.55
C HIS A 395 3.16 7.04 -2.36
N ASP A 396 2.03 6.37 -2.59
CA ASP A 396 1.11 6.00 -1.50
C ASP A 396 1.71 4.89 -0.62
N THR A 397 2.44 3.96 -1.23
CA THR A 397 3.12 2.87 -0.51
C THR A 397 4.36 3.35 0.25
N SER A 398 5.22 4.15 -0.39
CA SER A 398 6.43 4.70 0.24
C SER A 398 6.09 5.63 1.40
N SER A 399 5.15 6.56 1.22
CA SER A 399 4.70 7.45 2.30
C SER A 399 4.16 6.69 3.50
N THR A 400 3.27 5.72 3.28
CA THR A 400 2.70 4.90 4.36
C THR A 400 3.77 4.10 5.10
N THR A 401 4.74 3.53 4.37
CA THR A 401 5.86 2.80 4.98
C THR A 401 6.74 3.75 5.81
N LEU A 402 7.01 4.97 5.33
CA LEU A 402 7.74 5.99 6.09
C LEU A 402 6.99 6.41 7.36
N LEU A 403 5.67 6.55 7.30
CA LEU A 403 4.85 6.86 8.48
C LEU A 403 4.96 5.78 9.55
N TRP A 404 4.85 4.50 9.18
CA TRP A 404 5.14 3.41 10.12
C TRP A 404 6.57 3.46 10.65
N GLY A 405 7.54 3.74 9.78
CA GLY A 405 8.94 3.91 10.16
C GLY A 405 9.15 5.01 11.21
N LEU A 406 8.51 6.16 11.05
CA LEU A 406 8.56 7.25 12.03
C LEU A 406 8.00 6.82 13.39
N LYS A 407 6.88 6.10 13.42
CA LYS A 407 6.31 5.59 14.68
C LYS A 407 7.29 4.65 15.37
N PHE A 408 7.77 3.62 14.67
CA PHE A 408 8.70 2.66 15.25
C PHE A 408 9.99 3.34 15.74
N LEU A 409 10.60 4.24 14.95
CA LEU A 409 11.82 4.94 15.35
C LEU A 409 11.63 5.95 16.49
N THR A 410 10.43 6.51 16.63
CA THR A 410 10.09 7.42 17.74
C THR A 410 9.98 6.63 19.06
N ASP A 411 9.34 5.47 19.01
CA ASP A 411 9.08 4.63 20.19
C ASP A 411 10.27 3.75 20.60
N HIS A 412 11.27 3.56 19.71
CA HIS A 412 12.46 2.74 19.96
C HIS A 412 13.76 3.56 19.96
N PRO A 413 14.04 4.33 21.03
CA PRO A 413 15.21 5.21 21.09
C PRO A 413 16.56 4.48 20.95
N GLY A 414 16.66 3.24 21.44
CA GLY A 414 17.87 2.41 21.29
C GLY A 414 18.17 2.07 19.82
N VAL A 415 17.15 1.67 19.07
CA VAL A 415 17.26 1.44 17.61
C VAL A 415 17.66 2.73 16.90
N ARG A 416 17.01 3.85 17.25
CA ARG A 416 17.31 5.16 16.66
C ARG A 416 18.76 5.60 16.91
N SER A 417 19.28 5.40 18.12
CA SER A 417 20.69 5.74 18.45
C SER A 417 21.65 4.87 17.63
N THR A 418 21.42 3.55 17.63
CA THR A 418 22.25 2.59 16.88
C THR A 418 22.27 2.90 15.39
N LEU A 419 21.10 3.23 14.81
CA LEU A 419 20.98 3.64 13.42
C LEU A 419 21.75 4.94 13.13
N ARG A 420 21.65 5.94 14.00
CA ARG A 420 22.38 7.20 13.85
C ARG A 420 23.89 6.96 13.85
N ASP A 421 24.39 6.13 14.77
CA ASP A 421 25.81 5.84 14.89
C ASP A 421 26.31 5.03 13.68
N ALA A 422 25.53 4.06 13.22
CA ALA A 422 25.81 3.33 11.99
C ALA A 422 25.90 4.26 10.77
N LEU A 423 24.92 5.16 10.59
CA LEU A 423 24.92 6.13 9.50
C LEU A 423 26.13 7.07 9.56
N ARG A 424 26.45 7.63 10.73
CA ARG A 424 27.61 8.52 10.91
C ARG A 424 28.93 7.82 10.64
N THR A 425 29.05 6.55 11.03
CA THR A 425 30.23 5.73 10.79
C THR A 425 30.38 5.42 9.30
N SER A 426 29.31 4.98 8.63
CA SER A 426 29.33 4.67 7.20
C SER A 426 29.53 5.91 6.33
N HIS A 427 29.03 7.07 6.76
CA HIS A 427 29.20 8.35 6.08
C HIS A 427 30.19 9.27 6.82
N ALA A 428 31.34 8.72 7.24
CA ALA A 428 32.34 9.43 8.05
C ALA A 428 32.83 10.75 7.40
N ALA A 429 32.92 10.81 6.07
CA ALA A 429 33.28 12.05 5.37
C ALA A 429 32.23 13.14 5.58
N ALA A 430 30.94 12.82 5.36
CA ALA A 430 29.85 13.76 5.60
C ALA A 430 29.76 14.17 7.07
N ALA A 431 29.96 13.24 8.01
CA ALA A 431 29.98 13.51 9.45
C ALA A 431 31.12 14.46 9.84
N ARG A 432 32.35 14.21 9.37
CA ARG A 432 33.52 15.06 9.61
C ARG A 432 33.32 16.47 9.03
N ASP A 433 32.78 16.55 7.82
CA ASP A 433 32.56 17.81 7.11
C ASP A 433 31.27 18.52 7.59
N ARG A 434 30.60 18.00 8.63
CA ARG A 434 29.33 18.53 9.19
C ARG A 434 28.29 18.83 8.10
N ARG A 435 28.15 17.90 7.15
CA ARG A 435 27.17 17.95 6.06
C ARG A 435 26.33 16.69 6.02
N ALA A 436 25.21 16.76 5.31
CA ALA A 436 24.41 15.57 5.07
C ALA A 436 25.15 14.71 4.03
N PRO A 437 25.07 13.37 4.12
CA PRO A 437 25.56 12.53 3.04
C PRO A 437 24.79 12.87 1.76
N SER A 438 25.47 12.99 0.62
CA SER A 438 24.84 13.33 -0.65
C SER A 438 23.95 12.19 -1.16
N ALA A 439 23.06 12.48 -2.12
CA ALA A 439 22.25 11.46 -2.78
C ALA A 439 23.10 10.30 -3.33
N GLU A 440 24.24 10.61 -3.92
CA GLU A 440 25.18 9.63 -4.46
C GLU A 440 25.84 8.81 -3.35
N GLU A 441 26.26 9.44 -2.25
CA GLU A 441 26.83 8.74 -1.09
C GLU A 441 25.82 7.77 -0.51
N ILE A 442 24.56 8.17 -0.32
CA ILE A 442 23.50 7.28 0.20
C ILE A 442 23.19 6.16 -0.81
N ALA A 443 22.99 6.49 -2.08
CA ALA A 443 22.56 5.53 -3.11
C ALA A 443 23.65 4.49 -3.44
N ARG A 444 24.93 4.86 -3.38
CA ARG A 444 26.05 3.95 -3.66
C ARG A 444 26.54 3.19 -2.42
N THR A 445 26.19 3.63 -1.22
CA THR A 445 26.53 2.92 0.02
C THR A 445 25.66 1.67 0.14
N ASN A 446 26.07 0.60 -0.52
CA ASN A 446 25.35 -0.66 -0.58
C ASN A 446 25.25 -1.43 0.75
N LYS A 447 25.78 -0.92 1.87
CA LYS A 447 26.04 -1.78 3.05
C LYS A 447 26.02 -1.05 4.40
N VAL A 448 25.09 -0.14 4.65
CA VAL A 448 24.78 0.18 6.07
C VAL A 448 23.88 -0.93 6.58
N ALA A 449 24.48 -2.05 7.00
CA ALA A 449 23.73 -3.27 7.36
C ALA A 449 22.59 -3.02 8.36
N TYR A 450 22.82 -2.11 9.32
CA TYR A 450 21.79 -1.73 10.28
C TYR A 450 20.66 -0.88 9.67
N LEU A 451 20.93 -0.03 8.67
CA LEU A 451 19.88 0.68 7.92
C LEU A 451 19.04 -0.31 7.12
N ASP A 452 19.67 -1.28 6.46
CA ASP A 452 18.97 -2.34 5.73
C ASP A 452 18.05 -3.13 6.66
N ALA A 453 18.57 -3.55 7.82
CA ALA A 453 17.83 -4.21 8.88
C ALA A 453 16.64 -3.39 9.40
N VAL A 454 16.83 -2.09 9.63
CA VAL A 454 15.75 -1.19 10.05
C VAL A 454 14.70 -1.07 8.96
N VAL A 455 15.09 -0.91 7.69
CA VAL A 455 14.14 -0.79 6.57
C VAL A 455 13.31 -2.07 6.41
N GLU A 456 13.94 -3.25 6.49
CA GLU A 456 13.20 -4.52 6.44
C GLU A 456 12.25 -4.68 7.63
N GLU A 457 12.68 -4.32 8.84
CA GLU A 457 11.82 -4.43 10.01
C GLU A 457 10.64 -3.44 9.97
N ILE A 458 10.84 -2.25 9.40
CA ILE A 458 9.74 -1.30 9.12
C ILE A 458 8.76 -1.91 8.13
N LEU A 459 9.23 -2.51 7.05
CA LEU A 459 8.39 -3.15 6.04
C LEU A 459 7.62 -4.36 6.63
N ARG A 460 8.24 -5.11 7.54
CA ARG A 460 7.65 -6.29 8.19
C ARG A 460 6.56 -5.88 9.19
N CYS A 461 6.86 -4.95 10.10
CA CYS A 461 5.95 -4.51 11.15
C CYS A 461 4.87 -3.52 10.63
N GLY A 462 5.21 -2.68 9.66
CA GLY A 462 4.32 -1.66 9.12
C GLY A 462 3.18 -2.26 8.28
N CYS A 463 3.47 -3.34 7.55
CA CYS A 463 2.47 -4.09 6.79
C CYS A 463 1.64 -3.20 5.84
N THR A 464 2.34 -2.36 5.06
CA THR A 464 1.74 -1.33 4.19
C THR A 464 0.71 -1.88 3.20
N VAL A 465 0.98 -3.06 2.63
CA VAL A 465 0.06 -3.79 1.74
C VAL A 465 -0.36 -5.09 2.44
N PRO A 466 -1.42 -5.10 3.24
CA PRO A 466 -1.66 -6.16 4.23
C PRO A 466 -2.14 -7.49 3.66
N LEU A 467 -2.48 -7.54 2.37
CA LEU A 467 -3.08 -8.69 1.72
C LEU A 467 -2.57 -8.84 0.29
N LEU A 468 -2.12 -10.04 -0.06
CA LEU A 468 -1.91 -10.46 -1.44
C LEU A 468 -3.05 -11.38 -1.88
N GLU A 469 -3.24 -11.54 -3.18
CA GLU A 469 -4.29 -12.39 -3.73
C GLU A 469 -3.85 -13.20 -4.93
N ARG A 470 -4.49 -14.33 -5.19
CA ARG A 470 -4.45 -14.99 -6.49
C ARG A 470 -5.79 -15.62 -6.77
N GLN A 471 -6.05 -16.00 -8.01
CA GLN A 471 -7.22 -16.78 -8.38
C GLN A 471 -6.78 -18.01 -9.16
N ALA A 472 -7.42 -19.13 -8.84
CA ALA A 472 -7.19 -20.40 -9.52
C ALA A 472 -7.58 -20.27 -11.00
N THR A 473 -6.63 -20.47 -11.92
CA THR A 473 -6.87 -20.44 -13.37
C THR A 473 -7.40 -21.77 -13.91
N THR A 474 -7.16 -22.85 -13.16
CA THR A 474 -7.59 -24.22 -13.40
C THR A 474 -8.01 -24.84 -12.07
N ASP A 475 -8.74 -25.95 -12.12
CA ASP A 475 -8.94 -26.81 -10.96
C ASP A 475 -7.57 -27.27 -10.46
N THR A 476 -7.34 -27.17 -9.15
CA THR A 476 -6.04 -27.42 -8.53
C THR A 476 -6.19 -27.97 -7.11
N THR A 477 -5.08 -28.10 -6.40
CA THR A 477 -5.04 -28.56 -5.01
C THR A 477 -4.20 -27.61 -4.18
N LEU A 478 -4.68 -27.28 -2.98
CA LEU A 478 -3.96 -26.45 -2.01
C LEU A 478 -4.09 -27.11 -0.64
N LEU A 479 -2.96 -27.42 0.00
CA LEU A 479 -2.92 -28.09 1.31
C LEU A 479 -3.79 -29.36 1.36
N GLY A 480 -3.73 -30.20 0.32
CA GLY A 480 -4.53 -31.42 0.19
C GLY A 480 -6.00 -31.23 -0.19
N HIS A 481 -6.49 -29.98 -0.28
CA HIS A 481 -7.88 -29.70 -0.64
C HIS A 481 -8.05 -29.39 -2.13
N PHE A 482 -9.12 -29.92 -2.74
CA PHE A 482 -9.50 -29.58 -4.11
C PHE A 482 -10.01 -28.14 -4.19
N ILE A 483 -9.38 -27.33 -5.04
CA ILE A 483 -9.74 -25.93 -5.26
C ILE A 483 -10.28 -25.77 -6.69
N PRO A 484 -11.58 -25.46 -6.86
CA PRO A 484 -12.15 -25.21 -8.18
C PRO A 484 -11.55 -23.99 -8.85
N ARG A 485 -11.44 -24.02 -10.19
CA ARG A 485 -11.10 -22.86 -11.03
C ARG A 485 -11.97 -21.66 -10.65
N GLY A 486 -11.36 -20.48 -10.63
CA GLY A 486 -12.02 -19.20 -10.32
C GLY A 486 -12.15 -18.90 -8.82
N THR A 487 -11.69 -19.78 -7.94
CA THR A 487 -11.61 -19.53 -6.49
C THR A 487 -10.46 -18.55 -6.21
N THR A 488 -10.75 -17.49 -5.46
CA THR A 488 -9.75 -16.49 -5.04
C THR A 488 -9.12 -16.91 -3.72
N ILE A 489 -7.80 -16.90 -3.65
CA ILE A 489 -7.05 -16.96 -2.40
C ILE A 489 -6.65 -15.54 -1.99
N LEU A 490 -6.61 -15.33 -0.68
CA LEU A 490 -6.13 -14.15 0.00
C LEU A 490 -5.00 -14.60 0.93
N VAL A 491 -3.86 -13.93 0.89
CA VAL A 491 -2.66 -14.24 1.67
C VAL A 491 -2.39 -13.03 2.57
N PRO A 492 -2.77 -13.09 3.85
CA PRO A 492 -2.38 -12.07 4.81
C PRO A 492 -0.87 -12.05 4.95
N ILE A 493 -0.28 -10.85 4.95
CA ILE A 493 1.17 -10.70 5.19
C ILE A 493 1.48 -10.28 6.63
N TRP A 494 0.49 -10.40 7.52
CA TRP A 494 0.55 -10.17 8.96
C TRP A 494 -0.35 -11.17 9.68
N GLY A 495 -0.03 -11.50 10.94
CA GLY A 495 -0.72 -12.53 11.71
C GLY A 495 0.02 -13.87 11.73
N PRO A 496 -0.71 -15.00 11.80
CA PRO A 496 -0.11 -16.33 11.88
C PRO A 496 0.94 -16.57 10.80
N SER A 497 2.05 -17.23 11.14
CA SER A 497 3.21 -17.52 10.28
C SER A 497 4.06 -16.30 9.84
N MET A 498 3.61 -15.06 10.09
CA MET A 498 4.31 -13.83 9.68
C MET A 498 4.78 -12.99 10.89
N SER A 499 3.85 -12.64 11.78
CA SER A 499 4.11 -11.89 13.02
C SER A 499 3.69 -12.64 14.29
N GLU A 500 3.04 -13.79 14.12
CA GLU A 500 2.63 -14.72 15.16
C GLU A 500 3.08 -16.14 14.79
N PRO A 501 3.17 -17.07 15.76
CA PRO A 501 3.47 -18.46 15.51
C PRO A 501 2.59 -19.06 14.40
N ALA A 502 3.17 -19.95 13.60
CA ALA A 502 2.45 -20.65 12.56
C ALA A 502 1.52 -21.71 13.18
N CYS A 503 0.40 -21.99 12.51
CA CYS A 503 -0.35 -23.21 12.79
C CYS A 503 0.45 -24.45 12.34
N ASP A 504 0.24 -25.58 13.01
CA ASP A 504 0.84 -26.85 12.58
C ASP A 504 0.22 -27.29 11.25
N VAL A 505 1.07 -27.72 10.31
CA VAL A 505 0.66 -28.13 8.96
C VAL A 505 1.39 -29.42 8.63
N ASP A 506 0.61 -30.49 8.44
CA ASP A 506 1.14 -31.77 7.97
C ASP A 506 1.89 -31.58 6.65
N GLU A 507 3.17 -31.92 6.65
CA GLU A 507 4.08 -31.81 5.50
C GLU A 507 3.53 -32.56 4.27
N ALA A 508 2.79 -33.66 4.47
CA ALA A 508 2.17 -34.43 3.40
C ALA A 508 1.07 -33.67 2.64
N LEU A 509 0.45 -32.66 3.28
CA LEU A 509 -0.58 -31.83 2.66
C LEU A 509 0.01 -30.74 1.76
N ARG A 510 1.28 -30.36 1.99
CA ARG A 510 1.96 -29.31 1.22
C ARG A 510 2.16 -29.74 -0.23
N SER A 511 2.22 -28.78 -1.15
CA SER A 511 2.52 -29.08 -2.54
C SER A 511 3.90 -29.74 -2.71
N PRO A 512 4.11 -30.59 -3.74
CA PRO A 512 5.41 -31.23 -3.97
C PRO A 512 6.56 -30.23 -4.10
N THR A 513 6.30 -29.05 -4.66
CA THR A 513 7.28 -27.96 -4.80
C THR A 513 7.62 -27.31 -3.46
N SER A 514 6.64 -27.17 -2.57
CA SER A 514 6.83 -26.70 -1.19
C SER A 514 7.63 -27.70 -0.36
N GLN A 515 7.32 -29.00 -0.46
CA GLN A 515 8.07 -30.09 0.20
C GLN A 515 9.53 -30.12 -0.28
N ALA A 516 9.75 -30.10 -1.59
CA ALA A 516 11.09 -30.07 -2.18
C ALA A 516 11.90 -28.82 -1.78
N ALA A 517 11.24 -27.68 -1.54
CA ALA A 517 11.89 -26.49 -1.02
C ALA A 517 12.28 -26.63 0.45
N GLY A 518 11.41 -27.20 1.29
CA GLY A 518 11.71 -27.44 2.72
C GLY A 518 12.86 -28.42 2.95
N ALA A 519 12.99 -29.43 2.08
CA ALA A 519 14.08 -30.41 2.15
C ALA A 519 15.49 -29.80 1.93
N LYS A 520 15.59 -28.55 1.45
CA LYS A 520 16.88 -27.88 1.18
C LYS A 520 17.61 -27.36 2.42
N GLY A 521 17.08 -27.57 3.63
CA GLY A 521 17.71 -27.14 4.88
C GLY A 521 18.01 -25.64 4.86
N ARG A 522 19.31 -25.27 4.91
CA ARG A 522 19.76 -23.85 4.89
C ARG A 522 19.29 -23.05 3.67
N GLY A 523 18.96 -23.70 2.55
CA GLY A 523 18.42 -23.05 1.35
C GLY A 523 16.90 -23.13 1.20
N GLY A 524 16.20 -23.64 2.22
CA GLY A 524 14.74 -23.75 2.25
C GLY A 524 14.04 -22.50 2.77
N PRO A 525 12.70 -22.49 2.77
CA PRO A 525 11.90 -21.42 3.40
C PRO A 525 12.28 -21.29 4.88
N LYS A 526 12.66 -20.09 5.32
CA LYS A 526 12.90 -19.79 6.73
C LYS A 526 11.60 -19.40 7.44
N THR A 527 11.58 -19.58 8.74
CA THR A 527 10.54 -19.10 9.67
C THR A 527 11.17 -18.17 10.68
N TRP A 528 10.38 -17.26 11.24
CA TRP A 528 10.83 -16.44 12.36
C TRP A 528 10.91 -17.26 13.64
N ASP A 529 11.82 -16.89 14.53
CA ASP A 529 11.80 -17.38 15.91
C ASP A 529 10.51 -16.91 16.59
N GLU A 530 9.79 -17.83 17.25
CA GLU A 530 8.50 -17.54 17.89
C GLU A 530 8.60 -16.45 18.98
N GLU A 531 9.75 -16.35 19.65
CA GLU A 531 9.97 -15.35 20.69
C GLU A 531 10.20 -13.94 20.10
N GLY A 532 9.25 -13.05 20.40
CA GLY A 532 9.28 -11.65 19.97
C GLY A 532 9.06 -11.45 18.47
N MET A 533 8.26 -12.31 17.83
CA MET A 533 7.86 -12.15 16.41
C MET A 533 7.11 -10.83 16.17
N ASP A 534 6.34 -10.37 17.14
CA ASP A 534 5.53 -9.16 17.09
C ASP A 534 6.33 -7.88 17.36
N GLN A 535 7.53 -8.01 17.95
CA GLN A 535 8.39 -6.89 18.32
C GLN A 535 9.16 -6.31 17.14
N PHE A 536 9.29 -4.98 17.12
CA PHE A 536 10.16 -4.26 16.19
C PHE A 536 11.62 -4.41 16.63
N ARG A 537 12.34 -5.36 16.03
CA ARG A 537 13.73 -5.73 16.38
C ARG A 537 14.58 -5.87 15.12
N PRO A 538 15.19 -4.79 14.60
CA PRO A 538 16.03 -4.83 13.40
C PRO A 538 17.17 -5.86 13.48
N GLU A 539 17.68 -6.14 14.67
CA GLU A 539 18.79 -7.08 14.90
C GLU A 539 18.50 -8.49 14.38
N ARG A 540 17.22 -8.87 14.19
CA ARG A 540 16.86 -10.16 13.58
C ARG A 540 17.32 -10.32 12.13
N TRP A 541 17.61 -9.21 11.46
CA TRP A 541 18.09 -9.17 10.08
C TRP A 541 19.61 -9.13 9.98
N LEU A 542 20.30 -9.24 11.11
CA LEU A 542 21.75 -9.18 11.17
C LEU A 542 22.32 -10.58 11.43
N ALA A 543 23.39 -10.89 10.71
CA ALA A 543 24.19 -12.08 10.91
C ALA A 543 25.65 -11.69 11.09
N THR A 544 26.44 -12.59 11.66
CA THR A 544 27.89 -12.43 11.71
C THR A 544 28.51 -13.11 10.50
N ASP A 545 29.33 -12.38 9.75
CA ASP A 545 30.12 -12.95 8.67
C ASP A 545 31.14 -13.95 9.25
N GLY A 546 31.13 -15.19 8.77
CA GLY A 546 31.97 -16.25 9.31
C GLY A 546 33.46 -16.09 9.00
N GLU A 547 33.82 -15.27 8.02
CA GLU A 547 35.21 -15.03 7.61
C GLU A 547 35.78 -13.76 8.23
N THR A 548 35.02 -12.65 8.20
CA THR A 548 35.50 -11.35 8.70
C THR A 548 35.10 -11.07 10.15
N GLY A 549 34.06 -11.74 10.66
CA GLY A 549 33.46 -11.45 11.96
C GLY A 549 32.60 -10.19 11.98
N ASP A 550 32.42 -9.53 10.84
CA ASP A 550 31.64 -8.30 10.75
C ASP A 550 30.13 -8.59 10.80
N THR A 551 29.37 -7.61 11.30
CA THR A 551 27.92 -7.63 11.22
C THR A 551 27.46 -7.36 9.78
N VAL A 552 26.75 -8.33 9.19
CA VAL A 552 26.20 -8.25 7.84
C VAL A 552 24.68 -8.38 7.85
N PHE A 553 24.03 -7.81 6.84
CA PHE A 553 22.58 -7.91 6.65
C PHE A 553 22.20 -9.23 5.96
N ASP A 554 21.32 -10.03 6.57
CA ASP A 554 20.74 -11.25 6.01
C ASP A 554 19.34 -10.97 5.44
N SER A 555 19.27 -10.72 4.14
CA SER A 555 17.98 -10.53 3.44
C SER A 555 17.09 -11.77 3.41
N ALA A 556 17.61 -12.94 3.79
CA ALA A 556 16.88 -14.19 3.89
C ALA A 556 16.64 -14.60 5.35
N ALA A 557 16.73 -13.68 6.33
CA ALA A 557 16.57 -13.98 7.75
C ALA A 557 15.22 -14.65 8.09
N GLY A 558 14.16 -14.34 7.37
CA GLY A 558 12.85 -14.95 7.57
C GLY A 558 11.85 -14.67 6.43
N PRO A 559 10.59 -15.11 6.59
CA PRO A 559 9.59 -14.96 5.55
C PRO A 559 9.19 -13.49 5.36
N MET A 560 9.23 -13.03 4.11
CA MET A 560 8.88 -11.66 3.73
C MET A 560 8.06 -11.63 2.45
N LEU A 561 6.88 -11.04 2.50
CA LEU A 561 5.91 -10.99 1.40
C LEU A 561 5.48 -9.56 1.02
N THR A 562 6.05 -8.52 1.64
CA THR A 562 5.64 -7.11 1.44
C THR A 562 5.70 -6.65 -0.02
N PHE A 563 6.67 -7.13 -0.79
CA PHE A 563 6.79 -6.84 -2.22
C PHE A 563 6.15 -7.91 -3.11
N GLY A 564 5.41 -8.87 -2.55
CA GLY A 564 5.01 -10.08 -3.25
C GLY A 564 6.21 -10.89 -3.76
N LEU A 565 5.93 -11.95 -4.50
CA LEU A 565 6.95 -12.85 -5.04
C LEU A 565 6.65 -13.29 -6.48
N GLY A 566 7.65 -13.91 -7.11
CA GLY A 566 7.56 -14.44 -8.46
C GLY A 566 7.38 -13.36 -9.52
N MET A 567 6.76 -13.72 -10.64
CA MET A 567 6.61 -12.83 -11.79
C MET A 567 5.72 -11.60 -11.53
N ARG A 568 4.89 -11.66 -10.48
CA ARG A 568 4.01 -10.58 -10.03
C ARG A 568 4.56 -9.82 -8.83
N GLY A 569 5.81 -10.07 -8.44
CA GLY A 569 6.50 -9.26 -7.44
C GLY A 569 6.58 -7.79 -7.86
N CYS A 570 6.61 -6.90 -6.87
CA CYS A 570 6.62 -5.46 -7.03
C CYS A 570 7.72 -5.04 -8.00
N PHE A 571 7.31 -4.34 -9.06
CA PHE A 571 8.21 -3.80 -10.07
C PHE A 571 9.16 -2.75 -9.46
N GLY A 572 8.60 -1.86 -8.63
CA GLY A 572 9.30 -0.74 -8.01
C GLY A 572 10.14 -1.07 -6.77
N ARG A 573 10.38 -2.35 -6.45
CA ARG A 573 11.04 -2.75 -5.19
C ARG A 573 12.37 -2.02 -4.95
N ARG A 574 13.23 -1.95 -5.97
CA ARG A 574 14.54 -1.29 -5.86
C ARG A 574 14.42 0.22 -5.65
N LEU A 575 13.43 0.83 -6.30
CA LEU A 575 13.11 2.25 -6.12
C LEU A 575 12.58 2.53 -4.72
N ALA A 576 11.67 1.68 -4.20
CA ALA A 576 11.15 1.81 -2.83
C ALA A 576 12.27 1.72 -1.79
N TYR A 577 13.19 0.75 -1.89
CA TYR A 577 14.35 0.69 -0.98
C TYR A 577 15.21 1.95 -1.06
N LEU A 578 15.49 2.45 -2.27
CA LEU A 578 16.26 3.67 -2.46
C LEU A 578 15.57 4.86 -1.78
N GLU A 579 14.27 5.02 -1.99
CA GLU A 579 13.47 6.09 -1.39
C GLU A 579 13.47 6.03 0.14
N LEU A 580 13.15 4.86 0.70
CA LEU A 580 13.15 4.63 2.15
C LEU A 580 14.52 4.93 2.77
N LYS A 581 15.60 4.45 2.16
CA LYS A 581 16.96 4.69 2.66
C LYS A 581 17.33 6.16 2.67
N ILE A 582 17.05 6.90 1.59
CA ILE A 582 17.36 8.34 1.53
C ILE A 582 16.55 9.11 2.56
N MET A 583 15.23 8.87 2.61
CA MET A 583 14.32 9.57 3.52
C MET A 583 14.67 9.29 4.98
N ILE A 584 14.83 8.03 5.37
CA ILE A 584 15.18 7.64 6.75
C ILE A 584 16.56 8.18 7.13
N THR A 585 17.56 8.06 6.23
CA THR A 585 18.90 8.58 6.50
C THR A 585 18.84 10.06 6.80
N LEU A 586 18.19 10.87 5.96
CA LEU A 586 18.14 12.32 6.15
C LEU A 586 17.32 12.74 7.37
N ILE A 587 16.18 12.08 7.63
CA ILE A 587 15.38 12.35 8.83
C ILE A 587 16.19 12.08 10.09
N VAL A 588 16.80 10.89 10.19
CA VAL A 588 17.63 10.51 11.35
C VAL A 588 18.86 11.41 11.42
N TRP A 589 19.49 11.75 10.30
CA TRP A 589 20.67 12.61 10.28
C TRP A 589 20.39 13.99 10.88
N HIS A 590 19.27 14.62 10.51
CA HIS A 590 18.95 15.99 10.90
C HIS A 590 18.24 16.11 12.25
N PHE A 591 17.39 15.14 12.61
CA PHE A 591 16.55 15.24 13.80
C PHE A 591 16.75 14.10 14.79
N GLU A 592 16.71 14.43 16.07
CA GLU A 592 16.38 13.50 17.13
C GLU A 592 14.85 13.43 17.26
N LEU A 593 14.29 12.24 16.98
CA LEU A 593 12.87 11.95 17.16
C LEU A 593 12.60 11.74 18.65
N LEU A 594 12.00 12.70 19.34
CA LEU A 594 11.69 12.58 20.77
C LEU A 594 10.40 11.78 20.96
N PRO A 595 10.28 10.98 22.04
CA PRO A 595 9.06 10.23 22.34
C PRO A 595 7.82 11.12 22.33
N CYS A 596 6.69 10.65 21.84
CA CYS A 596 5.41 11.35 22.01
C CYS A 596 4.66 10.77 23.22
N ALA A 597 3.68 11.50 23.75
CA ALA A 597 2.80 10.96 24.77
C ALA A 597 2.05 9.71 24.27
N GLU A 598 1.67 8.81 25.18
CA GLU A 598 1.05 7.52 24.85
C GLU A 598 -0.20 7.68 23.97
N GLN A 599 -1.04 8.69 24.26
CA GLN A 599 -2.24 8.99 23.47
C GLN A 599 -1.96 9.46 22.03
N LEU A 600 -0.70 9.79 21.69
CA LEU A 600 -0.24 10.19 20.36
C LEU A 600 0.63 9.12 19.68
N SER A 601 1.03 8.07 20.42
CA SER A 601 1.96 7.04 19.95
C SER A 601 1.25 5.74 19.48
N GLY A 602 -0.05 5.59 19.70
CA GLY A 602 -0.80 4.35 19.38
C GLY A 602 -0.67 3.81 17.95
N TYR A 603 -0.65 2.48 17.79
CA TYR A 603 -0.47 1.77 16.51
C TYR A 603 -1.77 1.42 15.75
N ALA A 604 -2.90 2.02 16.14
CA ALA A 604 -4.17 1.80 15.44
C ALA A 604 -4.04 2.21 13.96
N ALA A 605 -4.67 1.44 13.07
CA ALA A 605 -4.61 1.65 11.64
C ALA A 605 -6.01 1.85 11.03
N TYR A 606 -6.01 2.27 9.77
CA TYR A 606 -7.20 2.25 8.91
C TYR A 606 -6.76 1.93 7.48
N ASP A 607 -7.68 1.40 6.68
CA ASP A 607 -7.40 1.02 5.30
C ASP A 607 -7.84 2.12 4.34
N GLU A 608 -6.97 2.48 3.40
CA GLU A 608 -7.32 3.14 2.14
C GLU A 608 -6.83 2.25 0.99
N LEU A 609 -5.97 2.77 0.10
CA LEU A 609 -5.17 1.93 -0.81
C LEU A 609 -4.15 1.07 -0.03
N THR A 610 -3.67 1.60 1.09
CA THR A 610 -2.66 1.02 1.98
C THR A 610 -3.13 1.05 3.42
N ARG A 611 -2.50 0.25 4.30
CA ARG A 611 -2.76 0.25 5.74
C ARG A 611 -2.03 1.42 6.40
N LYS A 612 -2.74 2.52 6.67
CA LYS A 612 -2.17 3.76 7.19
C LYS A 612 -2.30 3.84 8.73
N PRO A 613 -1.30 4.37 9.46
CA PRO A 613 -1.45 4.62 10.88
C PRO A 613 -2.47 5.75 11.10
N ARG A 614 -3.37 5.58 12.08
CA ARG A 614 -4.35 6.63 12.45
C ARG A 614 -3.70 7.85 13.07
N GLN A 615 -2.56 7.66 13.73
CA GLN A 615 -1.83 8.72 14.43
C GLN A 615 -0.35 8.60 14.09
N CYS A 616 0.22 9.68 13.55
CA CYS A 616 1.66 9.78 13.32
C CYS A 616 2.11 11.20 13.68
N PHE A 617 2.45 11.39 14.96
CA PHE A 617 2.97 12.65 15.49
C PHE A 617 4.47 12.56 15.70
N VAL A 618 5.15 13.66 15.44
CA VAL A 618 6.59 13.80 15.68
C VAL A 618 6.83 14.94 16.66
N ARG A 619 7.73 14.70 17.60
CA ARG A 619 8.35 15.72 18.43
C ARG A 619 9.82 15.75 18.06
N LEU A 620 10.29 16.86 17.50
CA LEU A 620 11.62 16.92 16.87
C LEU A 620 12.55 17.84 17.64
N LYS A 621 13.78 17.38 17.87
CA LYS A 621 14.91 18.22 18.25
C LYS A 621 15.93 18.21 17.11
N GLU A 622 16.36 19.38 16.66
CA GLU A 622 17.43 19.48 15.67
C GLU A 622 18.75 19.00 16.29
N THR A 623 19.52 18.23 15.55
CA THR A 623 20.81 17.73 16.00
C THR A 623 21.83 18.86 16.02
N GLU A 624 22.69 18.94 17.04
CA GLU A 624 23.62 20.08 17.26
C GLU A 624 24.74 20.24 16.22
N MET A 625 24.72 19.51 15.10
CA MET A 625 25.81 19.52 14.12
C MET A 625 25.77 20.67 13.10
N TRP A 626 24.94 21.69 13.32
CA TRP A 626 24.63 22.70 12.28
C TRP A 626 24.56 24.09 12.88
N TYR A 627 25.67 24.84 12.80
CA TYR A 627 25.73 26.31 12.63
C TYR A 627 27.21 26.70 12.70
N GLU A 628 27.82 26.93 11.53
CA GLU A 628 28.77 28.01 11.27
C GLU A 628 28.60 28.44 9.80
#